data_AF-A0A7W2M3G5-F1
#
_entry.id   AF-A0A7W2M3G5-F1
#
_cell.length_a   1.000
_cell.length_b   1.000
_cell.length_c   1.000
_cell.angle_alpha   90.00
_cell.angle_beta   90.00
_cell.angle_gamma   90.00
#
_symmetry.space_group_name_H-M   'P 1'
#
loop_
_entity.id
_entity.type
_entity.pdbx_description
1 polymer ?
#
loop_
_entity_poly.entity_id
_entity_poly.type
_entity_poly.pdbx_seq_one_letter_code
_entity_poly.pdbx_strand_id
1 'polypeptide(L)'
;MKYIITSLMLMISALCYSQIGRTYPDGHGNRVFFPYGDISFADEVVSFKVGNPSPIEGFGPEEALGIPDSKTSPYSNFCTLGYGGELVVKFTDNVLYDIEGPDLFILEIGALTEPVDAYISKDGEAWISVGRTGGGFSAIDIADYVEKSDVFRYVKVVDVKEKKSGKWPGADIDAIGAIGSSINFQLNAAVSFDTGKYTLKEDTQELADMAEKIKELNGMVLIEGYTDNVGSAESNLTLSKNRADAVKTYLIETIGIDRNRIETKALGQTNPVADNTTEEGRAKNRRVELIVFQNNEIEQKGVVGTWKTTAEGNLRIYKYGDVIAGWYENDGGEILGKMTDSHTMVGQWVENGSAKKCKTDIYGRKNWGSLVLKFNEDFTDFEGRWGYCDDEATKTGWDAKKL
;
A
#
# COMPACT_ATOMS: atom_id res chain seq x y z
N MET A 1 31.24 -4.84 23.42
CA MET A 1 29.90 -4.22 23.45
C MET A 1 29.24 -4.60 22.13
N LYS A 2 28.38 -5.62 22.13
CA LYS A 2 27.70 -6.10 20.92
C LYS A 2 26.62 -5.07 20.57
N TYR A 3 26.73 -4.45 19.40
CA TYR A 3 25.68 -3.60 18.87
C TYR A 3 24.47 -4.48 18.58
N ILE A 4 23.43 -4.33 19.40
CA ILE A 4 22.08 -4.79 19.08
C ILE A 4 21.57 -3.76 18.06
N ILE A 5 21.81 -4.03 16.78
CA ILE A 5 21.01 -3.45 15.71
C ILE A 5 19.71 -4.25 15.78
N THR A 6 18.72 -3.70 16.48
CA THR A 6 17.32 -4.12 16.34
C THR A 6 16.95 -3.91 14.88
N SER A 7 17.11 -4.99 14.10
CA SER A 7 16.66 -5.05 12.73
C SER A 7 15.16 -4.80 12.71
N LEU A 8 14.76 -3.76 11.98
CA LEU A 8 13.37 -3.38 11.67
C LEU A 8 12.59 -4.54 10.99
N MET A 9 13.29 -5.62 10.64
CA MET A 9 12.81 -6.78 9.92
C MET A 9 11.92 -7.73 10.73
N LEU A 10 11.83 -7.59 12.07
CA LEU A 10 11.04 -8.49 12.92
C LEU A 10 9.51 -8.33 12.75
N MET A 11 9.03 -7.26 12.11
CA MET A 11 7.59 -7.06 11.84
C MET A 11 7.14 -7.51 10.45
N ILE A 12 8.05 -7.84 9.53
CA ILE A 12 7.71 -8.43 8.23
C ILE A 12 7.56 -9.95 8.41
N SER A 13 6.89 -10.42 9.47
CA SER A 13 6.53 -11.84 9.59
C SER A 13 5.43 -12.19 8.57
N ALA A 14 4.88 -13.40 8.60
CA ALA A 14 3.88 -13.96 7.66
C ALA A 14 2.58 -13.13 7.40
N LEU A 15 2.55 -11.87 7.84
CA LEU A 15 1.50 -10.86 7.72
C LEU A 15 1.29 -10.30 6.29
N CYS A 16 2.28 -10.33 5.40
CA CYS A 16 2.15 -9.70 4.07
C CYS A 16 1.09 -10.34 3.14
N TYR A 17 0.84 -11.65 3.21
CA TYR A 17 -0.30 -12.25 2.47
C TYR A 17 -1.63 -11.88 3.10
N SER A 18 -1.60 -11.87 4.42
CA SER A 18 -2.75 -11.69 5.27
C SER A 18 -3.05 -10.19 5.40
N GLN A 19 -3.10 -9.44 4.31
CA GLN A 19 -3.51 -8.02 4.32
C GLN A 19 -3.87 -7.54 2.91
N ILE A 20 -3.56 -8.34 1.88
CA ILE A 20 -3.91 -8.08 0.49
C ILE A 20 -5.44 -8.04 0.36
N GLY A 21 -5.94 -6.92 -0.17
CA GLY A 21 -7.33 -6.62 -0.44
C GLY A 21 -8.13 -6.22 0.79
N ARG A 22 -8.18 -4.93 1.09
CA ARG A 22 -9.03 -4.37 2.16
C ARG A 22 -9.76 -3.13 1.71
N THR A 23 -10.89 -2.85 2.34
CA THR A 23 -11.61 -1.58 2.18
C THR A 23 -11.44 -0.73 3.42
N TYR A 24 -11.34 0.59 3.26
CA TYR A 24 -11.22 1.58 4.35
C TYR A 24 -12.31 2.64 4.23
N PRO A 25 -12.82 3.18 5.35
CA PRO A 25 -13.75 4.30 5.30
C PRO A 25 -13.16 5.48 4.51
N ASP A 26 -13.97 6.16 3.71
CA ASP A 26 -13.54 7.34 2.94
C ASP A 26 -13.81 8.67 3.66
N GLY A 27 -14.25 8.64 4.93
CA GLY A 27 -14.68 9.83 5.68
C GLY A 27 -16.08 10.36 5.34
N HIS A 28 -16.72 9.87 4.28
CA HIS A 28 -17.99 10.37 3.74
C HIS A 28 -19.10 9.30 3.64
N GLY A 29 -18.90 8.17 4.31
CA GLY A 29 -19.89 7.09 4.40
C GLY A 29 -19.78 6.05 3.29
N ASN A 30 -18.75 6.11 2.43
CA ASN A 30 -18.36 5.01 1.56
C ASN A 30 -17.06 4.37 2.04
N ARG A 31 -16.52 3.47 1.20
CA ARG A 31 -15.24 2.83 1.41
C ARG A 31 -14.43 2.76 0.12
N VAL A 32 -13.12 2.83 0.26
CA VAL A 32 -12.14 2.72 -0.81
C VAL A 32 -11.41 1.40 -0.68
N PHE A 33 -11.25 0.68 -1.79
CA PHE A 33 -10.51 -0.57 -1.82
C PHE A 33 -9.05 -0.34 -2.14
N PHE A 34 -8.17 -0.90 -1.31
CA PHE A 34 -6.73 -0.92 -1.53
C PHE A 34 -6.29 -2.37 -1.76
N PRO A 35 -5.78 -2.70 -2.96
CA PRO A 35 -5.38 -4.05 -3.30
C PRO A 35 -4.32 -4.63 -2.36
N TYR A 36 -3.45 -3.78 -1.80
CA TYR A 36 -2.39 -4.21 -0.88
C TYR A 36 -2.76 -3.98 0.60
N GLY A 37 -3.96 -3.46 0.88
CA GLY A 37 -4.44 -3.22 2.24
C GLY A 37 -3.54 -2.28 3.03
N ASP A 38 -3.17 -2.64 4.26
CA ASP A 38 -2.57 -1.72 5.24
C ASP A 38 -1.22 -1.17 4.76
N ILE A 39 -0.45 -1.94 4.01
CA ILE A 39 0.85 -1.53 3.45
C ILE A 39 0.71 -0.46 2.34
N SER A 40 -0.52 -0.09 1.97
CA SER A 40 -0.73 0.90 0.92
C SER A 40 -0.51 2.34 1.39
N PHE A 41 -0.43 2.56 2.69
CA PHE A 41 -0.42 3.89 3.29
C PHE A 41 0.98 4.39 3.61
N ALA A 42 1.15 5.70 3.70
CA ALA A 42 2.45 6.30 3.93
C ALA A 42 2.98 6.05 5.35
N ASP A 43 4.31 5.92 5.48
CA ASP A 43 4.97 5.46 6.72
C ASP A 43 5.79 6.54 7.43
N GLU A 44 6.20 7.57 6.71
CA GLU A 44 7.16 8.56 7.19
C GLU A 44 6.76 9.97 6.75
N VAL A 45 6.72 10.91 7.71
CA VAL A 45 6.68 12.35 7.43
C VAL A 45 8.09 12.81 7.04
N VAL A 46 8.24 13.32 5.82
CA VAL A 46 9.51 13.88 5.32
C VAL A 46 9.64 15.35 5.69
N SER A 47 8.56 16.11 5.52
CA SER A 47 8.51 17.52 5.92
C SER A 47 7.08 18.00 6.12
N PHE A 48 6.92 18.94 7.04
CA PHE A 48 5.64 19.59 7.31
C PHE A 48 5.85 21.10 7.42
N LYS A 49 5.15 21.85 6.58
CA LYS A 49 5.13 23.31 6.59
C LYS A 49 3.75 23.77 7.03
N VAL A 50 3.72 24.35 8.21
CA VAL A 50 2.48 24.82 8.83
C VAL A 50 1.88 26.00 8.06
N GLY A 51 0.58 25.90 7.72
CA GLY A 51 -0.19 26.98 7.10
C GLY A 51 -0.57 28.11 8.07
N ASN A 52 -1.31 29.12 7.58
CA ASN A 52 -1.74 30.26 8.40
C ASN A 52 -3.19 30.69 8.12
N PRO A 53 -4.10 30.69 9.13
CA PRO A 53 -3.94 30.24 10.52
C PRO A 53 -3.38 28.83 10.66
N SER A 54 -2.64 28.63 11.74
CA SER A 54 -2.00 27.37 12.06
C SER A 54 -3.04 26.31 12.46
N PRO A 55 -2.70 25.03 12.29
CA PRO A 55 -3.35 23.89 12.91
C PRO A 55 -3.63 24.06 14.39
N ILE A 56 -4.68 23.41 14.88
CA ILE A 56 -4.94 23.28 16.31
C ILE A 56 -3.93 22.27 16.90
N GLU A 57 -3.48 22.51 18.12
CA GLU A 57 -2.56 21.61 18.85
C GLU A 57 -3.17 20.20 18.98
N GLY A 58 -2.36 19.17 18.70
CA GLY A 58 -2.78 17.77 18.75
C GLY A 58 -3.18 17.14 17.40
N PHE A 59 -3.05 17.86 16.28
CA PHE A 59 -3.39 17.41 14.92
C PHE A 59 -2.18 17.54 13.99
N GLY A 60 -1.08 16.90 14.39
CA GLY A 60 0.22 16.99 13.72
C GLY A 60 0.35 16.10 12.48
N PRO A 61 1.47 16.19 11.75
CA PRO A 61 1.66 15.46 10.49
C PRO A 61 1.74 13.94 10.65
N GLU A 62 2.16 13.45 11.82
CA GLU A 62 2.24 12.00 12.12
C GLU A 62 0.86 11.34 12.15
N GLU A 63 -0.21 12.11 12.38
CA GLU A 63 -1.59 11.63 12.41
C GLU A 63 -2.13 11.32 10.99
N ALA A 64 -1.37 11.60 9.93
CA ALA A 64 -1.71 11.26 8.55
C ALA A 64 -0.99 10.00 8.03
N LEU A 65 -0.26 9.29 8.91
CA LEU A 65 0.49 8.08 8.57
C LEU A 65 -0.30 6.82 8.88
N GLY A 66 -0.07 5.77 8.11
CA GLY A 66 -0.75 4.49 8.28
C GLY A 66 -2.21 4.49 7.83
N ILE A 67 -2.97 3.52 8.33
CA ILE A 67 -4.35 3.32 7.91
C ILE A 67 -5.27 4.44 8.44
N PRO A 68 -6.36 4.77 7.71
CA PRO A 68 -7.39 5.68 8.20
C PRO A 68 -7.96 5.24 9.53
N ASP A 69 -7.86 6.09 10.56
CA ASP A 69 -8.33 5.77 11.91
C ASP A 69 -9.00 6.94 12.65
N SER A 70 -9.23 8.04 11.93
CA SER A 70 -9.89 9.24 12.43
C SER A 70 -11.22 8.96 13.14
N LYS A 71 -11.49 9.75 14.19
CA LYS A 71 -12.74 9.69 14.96
C LYS A 71 -13.50 10.98 14.77
N THR A 72 -14.81 10.88 14.53
CA THR A 72 -15.70 12.06 14.40
C THR A 72 -16.25 12.54 15.74
N SER A 73 -16.12 11.74 16.81
CA SER A 73 -16.51 12.12 18.17
C SER A 73 -15.79 11.27 19.24
N PRO A 74 -14.88 11.84 20.06
CA PRO A 74 -14.28 13.17 19.86
C PRO A 74 -13.47 13.21 18.56
N TYR A 75 -13.33 14.40 17.96
CA TYR A 75 -12.42 14.62 16.83
C TYR A 75 -10.99 14.35 17.26
N SER A 76 -10.35 13.34 16.67
CA SER A 76 -8.95 12.96 16.92
C SER A 76 -8.40 12.17 15.73
N ASN A 77 -7.07 12.06 15.67
CA ASN A 77 -6.31 11.28 14.70
C ASN A 77 -6.52 11.74 13.25
N PHE A 78 -6.10 12.97 12.97
CA PHE A 78 -5.89 13.47 11.62
C PHE A 78 -4.92 14.64 11.68
N CYS A 79 -4.21 14.91 10.59
CA CYS A 79 -3.38 16.08 10.41
C CYS A 79 -4.22 17.22 9.86
N THR A 80 -4.14 18.41 10.44
CA THR A 80 -4.70 19.61 9.81
C THR A 80 -3.55 20.47 9.28
N LEU A 81 -3.62 20.93 8.03
CA LEU A 81 -2.48 21.57 7.36
C LEU A 81 -2.31 23.04 7.73
N GLY A 82 -3.39 23.75 8.09
CA GLY A 82 -3.43 25.21 8.08
C GLY A 82 -3.55 25.74 6.66
N TYR A 83 -4.00 27.00 6.47
CA TYR A 83 -4.20 27.51 5.11
C TYR A 83 -2.86 27.65 4.34
N GLY A 84 -2.79 26.95 3.22
CA GLY A 84 -1.59 26.69 2.42
C GLY A 84 -0.42 26.11 3.20
N GLY A 85 -0.74 25.27 4.18
CA GLY A 85 0.20 24.30 4.70
C GLY A 85 0.52 23.24 3.67
N GLU A 86 1.59 22.50 3.94
CA GLU A 86 2.14 21.48 3.05
C GLU A 86 2.62 20.31 3.88
N LEU A 87 2.29 19.11 3.44
CA LEU A 87 2.73 17.84 4.02
C LEU A 87 3.41 17.01 2.94
N VAL A 88 4.59 16.50 3.25
CA VAL A 88 5.32 15.55 2.41
C VAL A 88 5.46 14.24 3.18
N VAL A 89 4.95 13.17 2.61
CA VAL A 89 5.03 11.81 3.15
C VAL A 89 5.80 10.89 2.22
N LYS A 90 6.25 9.76 2.76
CA LYS A 90 7.01 8.75 2.05
C LYS A 90 6.49 7.35 2.33
N PHE A 91 6.47 6.55 1.27
CA PHE A 91 6.28 5.09 1.27
C PHE A 91 7.64 4.41 1.43
N THR A 92 7.80 3.59 2.46
CA THR A 92 9.08 2.97 2.83
C THR A 92 9.09 1.46 2.60
N ASP A 93 7.94 0.80 2.73
CA ASP A 93 7.76 -0.63 2.49
C ASP A 93 6.83 -0.93 1.30
N ASN A 94 6.31 0.11 0.68
CA ASN A 94 5.57 0.07 -0.58
C ASN A 94 6.01 1.18 -1.54
N VAL A 95 5.35 1.22 -2.70
CA VAL A 95 5.57 2.20 -3.75
C VAL A 95 4.25 2.66 -4.36
N LEU A 96 4.27 3.77 -5.07
CA LEU A 96 3.18 4.19 -5.96
C LEU A 96 3.60 4.00 -7.43
N TYR A 97 2.76 3.40 -8.25
CA TYR A 97 2.93 3.29 -9.70
C TYR A 97 1.57 3.30 -10.41
N ASP A 98 1.60 3.56 -11.71
CA ASP A 98 0.41 3.62 -12.56
C ASP A 98 -0.21 2.22 -12.76
N ILE A 99 -1.47 2.09 -12.36
CA ILE A 99 -2.36 0.99 -12.70
C ILE A 99 -3.48 1.53 -13.60
N GLU A 100 -4.54 0.76 -13.81
CA GLU A 100 -5.68 1.26 -14.58
C GLU A 100 -6.71 1.82 -13.59
N GLY A 101 -7.12 3.06 -13.80
CA GLY A 101 -8.00 3.80 -12.89
C GLY A 101 -7.21 4.51 -11.79
N PRO A 102 -7.85 4.94 -10.70
CA PRO A 102 -7.18 5.74 -9.67
C PRO A 102 -6.05 5.00 -8.95
N ASP A 103 -4.94 5.70 -8.73
CA ASP A 103 -3.69 5.16 -8.17
C ASP A 103 -3.36 5.72 -6.79
N LEU A 104 -3.81 6.94 -6.50
CA LEU A 104 -3.53 7.64 -5.24
C LEU A 104 -4.83 8.09 -4.61
N PHE A 105 -4.93 7.99 -3.29
CA PHE A 105 -6.07 8.46 -2.53
C PHE A 105 -5.63 9.32 -1.35
N ILE A 106 -6.19 10.52 -1.24
CA ILE A 106 -5.96 11.45 -0.13
C ILE A 106 -7.22 11.47 0.73
N LEU A 107 -7.17 10.84 1.91
CA LEU A 107 -8.30 10.84 2.83
C LEU A 107 -8.34 12.13 3.61
N GLU A 108 -9.35 12.94 3.30
CA GLU A 108 -9.74 14.12 4.06
C GLU A 108 -10.94 13.79 4.96
N ILE A 109 -10.99 14.40 6.13
CA ILE A 109 -12.10 14.28 7.08
C ILE A 109 -12.86 15.59 7.18
N GLY A 110 -14.17 15.49 7.37
CA GLY A 110 -15.03 16.64 7.60
C GLY A 110 -15.97 16.92 6.44
N ALA A 111 -16.99 17.74 6.71
CA ALA A 111 -18.04 18.04 5.73
C ALA A 111 -17.70 19.22 4.81
N LEU A 112 -16.58 19.89 5.05
CA LEU A 112 -16.15 21.05 4.27
C LEU A 112 -15.25 20.58 3.13
N THR A 113 -15.38 21.26 1.99
CA THR A 113 -14.47 21.05 0.86
C THR A 113 -13.23 21.90 1.09
N GLU A 114 -12.11 21.24 1.39
CA GLU A 114 -10.81 21.86 1.66
C GLU A 114 -9.79 21.32 0.68
N PRO A 115 -9.80 21.82 -0.57
CA PRO A 115 -9.05 21.18 -1.63
C PRO A 115 -7.54 21.23 -1.39
N VAL A 116 -6.85 20.17 -1.81
CA VAL A 116 -5.39 20.11 -1.82
C VAL A 116 -4.84 19.88 -3.23
N ASP A 117 -3.74 20.54 -3.56
CA ASP A 117 -2.93 20.21 -4.73
C ASP A 117 -1.99 19.05 -4.40
N ALA A 118 -2.00 18.02 -5.23
CA ALA A 118 -1.23 16.80 -5.04
C ALA A 118 -0.04 16.71 -6.00
N TYR A 119 1.07 16.20 -5.49
CA TYR A 119 2.30 16.00 -6.23
C TYR A 119 2.95 14.66 -5.85
N ILE A 120 3.62 14.03 -6.80
CA ILE A 120 4.39 12.81 -6.58
C ILE A 120 5.85 13.00 -6.96
N SER A 121 6.73 12.22 -6.34
CA SER A 121 8.16 12.25 -6.63
C SER A 121 8.85 10.90 -6.42
N LYS A 122 9.90 10.66 -7.21
CA LYS A 122 10.79 9.50 -7.10
C LYS A 122 11.88 9.72 -6.06
N ASP A 123 12.29 10.97 -5.85
CA ASP A 123 13.47 11.36 -5.07
C ASP A 123 13.17 12.35 -3.93
N GLY A 124 11.96 12.90 -3.86
CA GLY A 124 11.57 13.93 -2.89
C GLY A 124 12.02 15.34 -3.26
N GLU A 125 12.66 15.52 -4.43
CA GLU A 125 13.17 16.81 -4.91
C GLU A 125 12.44 17.27 -6.19
N ALA A 126 12.35 16.38 -7.18
CA ALA A 126 11.66 16.62 -8.44
C ALA A 126 10.19 16.23 -8.32
N TRP A 127 9.30 17.23 -8.37
CA TRP A 127 7.86 17.05 -8.14
C TRP A 127 7.06 17.12 -9.43
N ILE A 128 6.17 16.14 -9.63
CA ILE A 128 5.17 16.10 -10.69
C ILE A 128 3.83 16.46 -10.07
N SER A 129 3.13 17.47 -10.58
CA SER A 129 1.75 17.76 -10.16
C SER A 129 0.81 16.74 -10.81
N VAL A 130 -0.04 16.11 -10.01
CA VAL A 130 -0.97 15.05 -10.46
C VAL A 130 -2.43 15.42 -10.26
N GLY A 131 -2.71 16.70 -9.99
CA GLY A 131 -4.06 17.23 -9.87
C GLY A 131 -4.40 17.76 -8.49
N ARG A 132 -5.69 18.03 -8.30
CA ARG A 132 -6.28 18.64 -7.10
C ARG A 132 -7.42 17.77 -6.60
N THR A 133 -7.43 17.47 -5.31
CA THR A 133 -8.53 16.78 -4.62
C THR A 133 -9.38 17.76 -3.82
N GLY A 134 -10.58 17.34 -3.42
CA GLY A 134 -11.48 18.09 -2.55
C GLY A 134 -12.97 17.84 -2.86
N GLY A 135 -13.83 17.97 -1.85
CA GLY A 135 -15.29 17.92 -2.01
C GLY A 135 -15.84 16.52 -2.29
N GLY A 136 -15.21 15.51 -1.70
CA GLY A 136 -15.53 14.09 -1.91
C GLY A 136 -14.79 13.45 -3.09
N PHE A 137 -14.02 14.23 -3.86
CA PHE A 137 -13.09 13.69 -4.86
C PHE A 137 -11.69 13.61 -4.28
N SER A 138 -11.33 12.42 -3.82
CA SER A 138 -10.05 12.13 -3.14
C SER A 138 -9.15 11.18 -3.90
N ALA A 139 -9.65 10.59 -5.00
CA ALA A 139 -8.94 9.64 -5.82
C ALA A 139 -8.27 10.34 -7.01
N ILE A 140 -7.01 10.01 -7.28
CA ILE A 140 -6.21 10.58 -8.37
C ILE A 140 -5.71 9.43 -9.23
N ASP A 141 -5.98 9.51 -10.53
CA ASP A 141 -5.38 8.68 -11.58
C ASP A 141 -4.16 9.43 -12.13
N ILE A 142 -2.99 8.78 -12.11
CA ILE A 142 -1.71 9.39 -12.47
C ILE A 142 -1.29 9.11 -13.92
N ALA A 143 -2.07 8.33 -14.68
CA ALA A 143 -1.71 7.83 -16.01
C ALA A 143 -1.33 8.94 -17.01
N ASP A 144 -2.00 10.09 -16.94
CA ASP A 144 -1.75 11.22 -17.84
C ASP A 144 -0.43 11.98 -17.54
N TYR A 145 0.24 11.66 -16.43
CA TYR A 145 1.41 12.40 -15.94
C TYR A 145 2.71 11.58 -15.94
N VAL A 146 2.63 10.26 -16.09
CA VAL A 146 3.75 9.34 -15.84
C VAL A 146 3.81 8.20 -16.87
N GLU A 147 4.94 7.50 -16.91
CA GLU A 147 5.07 6.25 -17.66
C GLU A 147 4.69 5.05 -16.79
N LYS A 148 4.13 3.98 -17.36
CA LYS A 148 3.72 2.77 -16.62
C LYS A 148 4.81 2.10 -15.80
N SER A 149 6.06 2.23 -16.22
CA SER A 149 7.22 1.68 -15.51
C SER A 149 7.75 2.57 -14.40
N ASP A 150 7.18 3.77 -14.23
CA ASP A 150 7.62 4.70 -13.22
C ASP A 150 7.14 4.28 -11.84
N VAL A 151 8.03 4.44 -10.87
CA VAL A 151 7.77 4.10 -9.49
C VAL A 151 8.13 5.28 -8.60
N PHE A 152 7.18 5.70 -7.77
CA PHE A 152 7.26 6.86 -6.90
C PHE A 152 7.31 6.41 -5.43
N ARG A 153 7.92 7.24 -4.58
CA ARG A 153 8.06 7.00 -3.13
C ARG A 153 7.50 8.12 -2.29
N TYR A 154 7.29 9.29 -2.88
CA TYR A 154 6.95 10.50 -2.15
C TYR A 154 5.64 11.07 -2.68
N VAL A 155 4.81 11.51 -1.76
CA VAL A 155 3.60 12.30 -2.05
C VAL A 155 3.69 13.59 -1.27
N LYS A 156 3.34 14.69 -1.94
CA LYS A 156 3.20 16.00 -1.33
C LYS A 156 1.79 16.50 -1.56
N VAL A 157 1.15 16.98 -0.50
CA VAL A 157 -0.15 17.65 -0.54
C VAL A 157 -0.01 19.07 -0.04
N VAL A 158 -0.66 20.00 -0.72
CA VAL A 158 -0.61 21.44 -0.41
C VAL A 158 -2.03 21.97 -0.30
N ASP A 159 -2.38 22.54 0.86
CA ASP A 159 -3.68 23.16 1.06
C ASP A 159 -3.90 24.34 0.11
N VAL A 160 -5.07 24.41 -0.49
CA VAL A 160 -5.45 25.50 -1.39
C VAL A 160 -6.11 26.63 -0.58
N LYS A 161 -5.45 27.79 -0.56
CA LYS A 161 -5.83 29.00 0.20
C LYS A 161 -7.09 29.72 -0.30
N GLU A 162 -8.19 29.01 -0.55
CA GLU A 162 -9.35 29.59 -1.22
C GLU A 162 -10.50 29.96 -0.27
N LYS A 163 -10.65 29.34 0.92
CA LYS A 163 -11.68 29.73 1.92
C LYS A 163 -11.29 29.43 3.37
N LYS A 164 -11.82 30.25 4.30
CA LYS A 164 -11.78 29.93 5.73
C LYS A 164 -12.78 28.80 6.05
N SER A 165 -12.27 27.61 6.27
CA SER A 165 -13.02 26.47 6.78
C SER A 165 -13.09 26.49 8.30
N GLY A 166 -14.29 26.19 8.81
CA GLY A 166 -14.68 25.95 10.20
C GLY A 166 -13.70 26.23 11.35
N LYS A 167 -13.62 25.27 12.26
CA LYS A 167 -12.78 25.31 13.46
C LYS A 167 -11.35 24.84 13.16
N TRP A 168 -11.21 23.96 12.18
CA TRP A 168 -9.98 23.31 11.74
C TRP A 168 -9.52 24.01 10.46
N PRO A 169 -8.39 24.74 10.48
CA PRO A 169 -7.97 25.48 9.30
C PRO A 169 -7.23 24.58 8.30
N GLY A 170 -7.75 24.52 7.08
CA GLY A 170 -7.11 23.84 5.96
C GLY A 170 -7.36 22.34 6.01
N ALA A 171 -6.97 21.63 4.96
CA ALA A 171 -7.31 20.22 4.80
C ALA A 171 -6.94 19.36 6.03
N ASP A 172 -7.89 18.50 6.42
CA ASP A 172 -7.84 17.60 7.57
C ASP A 172 -7.53 16.16 7.07
N ILE A 173 -6.25 15.86 6.87
CA ILE A 173 -5.75 14.62 6.29
C ILE A 173 -5.70 13.49 7.34
N ASP A 174 -6.48 12.42 7.15
CA ASP A 174 -6.45 11.20 7.97
C ASP A 174 -5.42 10.20 7.44
N ALA A 175 -5.32 10.05 6.12
CA ALA A 175 -4.31 9.17 5.53
C ALA A 175 -4.03 9.51 4.07
N ILE A 176 -2.85 9.09 3.60
CA ILE A 176 -2.48 9.13 2.18
C ILE A 176 -2.11 7.71 1.76
N GLY A 177 -2.85 7.14 0.80
CA GLY A 177 -2.69 5.76 0.38
C GLY A 177 -2.50 5.61 -1.13
N ALA A 178 -1.61 4.71 -1.54
CA ALA A 178 -1.44 4.27 -2.91
C ALA A 178 -2.39 3.10 -3.22
N ILE A 179 -3.38 3.32 -4.08
CA ILE A 179 -4.20 2.25 -4.67
C ILE A 179 -3.34 1.46 -5.68
N GLY A 180 -2.63 2.18 -6.54
CA GLY A 180 -1.58 1.66 -7.42
C GLY A 180 -0.31 1.37 -6.64
N SER A 181 -0.38 0.38 -5.74
CA SER A 181 0.70 0.05 -4.81
C SER A 181 1.36 -1.29 -5.12
N SER A 182 2.60 -1.44 -4.67
CA SER A 182 3.35 -2.70 -4.72
C SER A 182 4.28 -2.78 -3.51
N ILE A 183 4.53 -4.00 -3.04
CA ILE A 183 5.44 -4.25 -1.91
C ILE A 183 6.87 -3.95 -2.35
N ASN A 184 7.61 -3.24 -1.49
CA ASN A 184 9.03 -2.95 -1.66
C ASN A 184 9.83 -3.57 -0.52
N PHE A 185 10.75 -4.46 -0.87
CA PHE A 185 11.72 -4.97 0.09
C PHE A 185 13.05 -4.23 -0.08
N GLN A 186 13.55 -3.64 0.99
CA GLN A 186 14.83 -2.96 0.98
C GLN A 186 15.93 -3.82 1.61
N LEU A 187 16.96 -4.13 0.84
CA LEU A 187 18.17 -4.80 1.29
C LEU A 187 19.27 -3.77 1.53
N ASN A 188 19.81 -3.74 2.74
CA ASN A 188 20.95 -2.86 3.04
C ASN A 188 22.25 -3.42 2.42
N ALA A 189 22.84 -2.68 1.47
CA ALA A 189 24.01 -3.18 0.76
C ALA A 189 25.24 -3.36 1.67
N ALA A 190 25.34 -2.63 2.78
CA ALA A 190 26.43 -2.81 3.75
C ALA A 190 26.34 -4.15 4.50
N VAL A 191 25.14 -4.72 4.62
CA VAL A 191 24.94 -6.05 5.20
C VAL A 191 25.36 -7.11 4.18
N SER A 192 24.86 -7.01 2.94
CA SER A 192 25.02 -8.08 1.94
C SER A 192 26.30 -8.00 1.10
N PHE A 193 26.97 -6.85 1.04
CA PHE A 193 28.17 -6.62 0.22
C PHE A 193 29.29 -5.94 1.00
N ASP A 194 30.54 -6.21 0.65
CA ASP A 194 31.65 -5.37 1.10
C ASP A 194 31.65 -4.02 0.35
N THR A 195 32.27 -3.01 0.94
CA THR A 195 32.43 -1.67 0.32
C THR A 195 33.05 -1.79 -1.07
N GLY A 196 32.42 -1.17 -2.06
CA GLY A 196 32.86 -1.19 -3.46
C GLY A 196 32.75 -2.55 -4.16
N LYS A 197 32.23 -3.59 -3.48
CA LYS A 197 32.02 -4.91 -4.08
C LYS A 197 30.54 -5.19 -4.37
N TYR A 198 30.34 -6.19 -5.21
CA TYR A 198 29.04 -6.72 -5.64
C TYR A 198 28.96 -8.24 -5.47
N THR A 199 29.96 -8.88 -4.87
CA THR A 199 29.88 -10.27 -4.42
C THR A 199 29.11 -10.31 -3.11
N LEU A 200 28.03 -11.10 -3.08
CA LEU A 200 27.28 -11.35 -1.84
C LEU A 200 28.21 -11.95 -0.78
N LYS A 201 28.08 -11.49 0.46
CA LYS A 201 28.77 -12.11 1.60
C LYS A 201 28.24 -13.52 1.85
N GLU A 202 28.99 -14.31 2.61
CA GLU A 202 28.59 -15.67 2.99
C GLU A 202 27.30 -15.69 3.84
N ASP A 203 27.17 -14.72 4.75
CA ASP A 203 25.93 -14.54 5.51
C ASP A 203 24.87 -13.87 4.63
N THR A 204 23.93 -14.68 4.17
CA THR A 204 22.82 -14.27 3.30
C THR A 204 21.46 -14.36 3.99
N GLN A 205 21.41 -14.51 5.33
CA GLN A 205 20.15 -14.80 6.04
C GLN A 205 19.07 -13.75 5.77
N GLU A 206 19.42 -12.46 5.80
CA GLU A 206 18.48 -11.37 5.49
C GLU A 206 17.92 -11.47 4.06
N LEU A 207 18.78 -11.76 3.09
CA LEU A 207 18.37 -11.92 1.70
C LEU A 207 17.53 -13.20 1.51
N ALA A 208 17.85 -14.30 2.21
CA ALA A 208 17.08 -15.53 2.18
C ALA A 208 15.66 -15.32 2.70
N ASP A 209 15.52 -14.70 3.87
CA ASP A 209 14.23 -14.43 4.53
C ASP A 209 13.34 -13.51 3.66
N MET A 210 13.95 -12.53 2.99
CA MET A 210 13.28 -11.66 2.04
C MET A 210 12.86 -12.43 0.77
N ALA A 211 13.75 -13.25 0.24
CA ALA A 211 13.53 -13.96 -1.00
C ALA A 211 12.43 -15.03 -0.92
N GLU A 212 12.29 -15.71 0.22
CA GLU A 212 11.17 -16.64 0.44
C GLU A 212 9.82 -15.90 0.36
N LYS A 213 9.72 -14.71 0.96
CA LYS A 213 8.50 -13.88 0.87
C LYS A 213 8.21 -13.44 -0.57
N ILE A 214 9.24 -13.02 -1.30
CA ILE A 214 9.12 -12.63 -2.72
C ILE A 214 8.67 -13.81 -3.58
N LYS A 215 9.18 -15.01 -3.31
CA LYS A 215 8.79 -16.23 -4.03
C LYS A 215 7.31 -16.52 -3.88
N GLU A 216 6.80 -16.40 -2.66
CA GLU A 216 5.39 -16.61 -2.37
C GLU A 216 4.51 -15.62 -3.17
N LEU A 217 4.99 -14.39 -3.48
CA LEU A 217 4.12 -13.28 -3.97
C LEU A 217 3.71 -13.45 -5.42
N ASN A 218 4.37 -14.40 -6.11
CA ASN A 218 4.08 -14.80 -7.48
C ASN A 218 3.91 -13.65 -8.49
N GLY A 219 4.59 -12.52 -8.25
CA GLY A 219 4.57 -11.33 -9.08
C GLY A 219 5.86 -11.09 -9.90
N MET A 220 5.85 -10.08 -10.76
CA MET A 220 7.06 -9.55 -11.39
C MET A 220 7.92 -8.83 -10.34
N VAL A 221 9.22 -9.03 -10.38
CA VAL A 221 10.19 -8.48 -9.44
C VAL A 221 11.10 -7.51 -10.17
N LEU A 222 11.05 -6.23 -9.81
CA LEU A 222 12.02 -5.23 -10.23
C LEU A 222 13.07 -5.05 -9.14
N ILE A 223 14.34 -5.25 -9.50
CA ILE A 223 15.46 -5.07 -8.58
C ILE A 223 16.20 -3.79 -8.96
N GLU A 224 16.16 -2.79 -8.08
CA GLU A 224 16.82 -1.50 -8.28
C GLU A 224 18.07 -1.41 -7.41
N GLY A 225 19.24 -1.24 -8.03
CA GLY A 225 20.49 -1.02 -7.33
C GLY A 225 20.77 0.47 -7.11
N TYR A 226 21.23 0.83 -5.90
CA TYR A 226 21.61 2.19 -5.55
C TYR A 226 23.00 2.25 -4.87
N THR A 227 23.60 3.43 -4.91
CA THR A 227 24.84 3.80 -4.23
C THR A 227 24.66 5.10 -3.46
N ASP A 228 25.65 5.44 -2.65
CA ASP A 228 25.82 6.82 -2.20
C ASP A 228 26.46 7.68 -3.31
N ASN A 229 26.77 8.94 -2.99
CA ASN A 229 27.39 9.90 -3.91
C ASN A 229 28.93 9.83 -3.96
N VAL A 230 29.57 8.80 -3.40
CA VAL A 230 31.03 8.67 -3.42
C VAL A 230 31.47 7.99 -4.72
N GLY A 231 32.39 8.62 -5.46
CA GLY A 231 32.89 8.11 -6.75
C GLY A 231 32.32 8.84 -7.96
N SER A 232 32.54 8.31 -9.16
CA SER A 232 31.95 8.87 -10.38
C SER A 232 30.56 8.29 -10.63
N ALA A 233 29.67 9.07 -11.24
CA ALA A 233 28.32 8.61 -11.60
C ALA A 233 28.34 7.32 -12.44
N GLU A 234 29.29 7.18 -13.38
CA GLU A 234 29.46 5.97 -14.20
C GLU A 234 29.89 4.75 -13.37
N SER A 235 30.84 4.93 -12.44
CA SER A 235 31.27 3.85 -11.56
C SER A 235 30.15 3.40 -10.62
N ASN A 236 29.34 4.35 -10.14
CA ASN A 236 28.18 4.10 -9.29
C ASN A 236 27.05 3.38 -10.04
N LEU A 237 26.81 3.75 -11.30
CA LEU A 237 25.86 3.06 -12.16
C LEU A 237 26.30 1.60 -12.43
N THR A 238 27.58 1.38 -12.68
CA THR A 238 28.13 0.04 -12.87
C THR A 238 28.04 -0.80 -11.59
N LEU A 239 28.41 -0.22 -10.43
CA LEU A 239 28.37 -0.91 -9.15
C LEU A 239 26.94 -1.29 -8.73
N SER A 240 26.01 -0.36 -8.86
CA SER A 240 24.58 -0.62 -8.58
C SER A 240 24.01 -1.71 -9.49
N LYS A 241 24.33 -1.68 -10.79
CA LYS A 241 23.95 -2.73 -11.74
C LYS A 241 24.43 -4.10 -11.29
N ASN A 242 25.72 -4.22 -10.99
CA ASN A 242 26.31 -5.50 -10.61
C ASN A 242 25.72 -6.04 -9.30
N ARG A 243 25.36 -5.18 -8.35
CA ARG A 243 24.67 -5.57 -7.11
C ARG A 243 23.26 -6.08 -7.39
N ALA A 244 22.48 -5.38 -8.22
CA ALA A 244 21.16 -5.82 -8.63
C ALA A 244 21.23 -7.18 -9.36
N ASP A 245 22.20 -7.36 -10.26
CA ASP A 245 22.39 -8.62 -10.99
C ASP A 245 22.85 -9.77 -10.06
N ALA A 246 23.64 -9.49 -9.02
CA ALA A 246 24.01 -10.49 -8.01
C ALA A 246 22.79 -10.97 -7.21
N VAL A 247 21.92 -10.04 -6.79
CA VAL A 247 20.66 -10.38 -6.11
C VAL A 247 19.73 -11.18 -7.04
N LYS A 248 19.59 -10.76 -8.31
CA LYS A 248 18.86 -11.53 -9.33
C LYS A 248 19.36 -12.96 -9.45
N THR A 249 20.69 -13.13 -9.53
CA THR A 249 21.32 -14.46 -9.64
C THR A 249 20.99 -15.32 -8.42
N TYR A 250 21.07 -14.75 -7.21
CA TYR A 250 20.70 -15.45 -5.98
C TYR A 250 19.22 -15.89 -5.98
N LEU A 251 18.29 -15.02 -6.39
CA LEU A 251 16.86 -15.37 -6.46
C LEU A 251 16.57 -16.50 -7.46
N ILE A 252 17.31 -16.55 -8.57
CA ILE A 252 17.15 -17.61 -9.58
C ILE A 252 17.76 -18.92 -9.08
N GLU A 253 19.03 -18.89 -8.65
CA GLU A 253 19.81 -20.10 -8.40
C GLU A 253 19.51 -20.73 -7.03
N THR A 254 19.28 -19.93 -6.00
CA THR A 254 19.07 -20.42 -4.63
C THR A 254 17.59 -20.64 -4.32
N ILE A 255 16.74 -19.71 -4.77
CA ILE A 255 15.33 -19.65 -4.36
C ILE A 255 14.42 -20.27 -5.43
N GLY A 256 14.88 -20.28 -6.69
CA GLY A 256 14.16 -20.89 -7.81
C GLY A 256 13.06 -20.00 -8.38
N ILE A 257 13.20 -18.67 -8.29
CA ILE A 257 12.28 -17.74 -8.97
C ILE A 257 12.59 -17.75 -10.47
N ASP A 258 11.54 -17.84 -11.30
CA ASP A 258 11.68 -17.81 -12.76
C ASP A 258 12.42 -16.55 -13.22
N ARG A 259 13.44 -16.71 -14.06
CA ARG A 259 14.23 -15.62 -14.64
C ARG A 259 13.36 -14.57 -15.35
N ASN A 260 12.27 -15.00 -15.98
CA ASN A 260 11.36 -14.14 -16.72
C ASN A 260 10.54 -13.23 -15.79
N ARG A 261 10.46 -13.56 -14.50
CA ARG A 261 9.82 -12.71 -13.49
C ARG A 261 10.72 -11.58 -13.00
N ILE A 262 12.02 -11.57 -13.32
CA ILE A 262 12.97 -10.66 -12.66
C ILE A 262 13.62 -9.70 -13.65
N GLU A 263 13.42 -8.41 -13.41
CA GLU A 263 14.09 -7.31 -14.09
C GLU A 263 15.10 -6.63 -13.15
N THR A 264 16.20 -6.09 -13.69
CA THR A 264 17.19 -5.33 -12.93
C THR A 264 17.37 -3.93 -13.52
N LYS A 265 17.44 -2.93 -12.64
CA LYS A 265 17.69 -1.53 -13.00
C LYS A 265 18.83 -0.98 -12.15
N ALA A 266 19.66 -0.16 -12.77
CA ALA A 266 20.77 0.51 -12.11
C ALA A 266 20.46 1.99 -11.96
N LEU A 267 20.47 2.49 -10.73
CA LEU A 267 20.18 3.89 -10.43
C LEU A 267 21.37 4.65 -9.88
N GLY A 268 22.48 3.95 -9.58
CA GLY A 268 23.70 4.57 -9.07
C GLY A 268 23.39 5.48 -7.88
N GLN A 269 23.89 6.71 -7.93
CA GLN A 269 23.73 7.69 -6.86
C GLN A 269 22.44 8.54 -6.94
N THR A 270 21.54 8.23 -7.88
CA THR A 270 20.27 8.97 -8.03
C THR A 270 19.26 8.54 -6.96
N ASN A 271 18.23 9.36 -6.74
CA ASN A 271 17.16 9.14 -5.76
C ASN A 271 17.70 8.79 -4.35
N PRO A 272 18.49 9.69 -3.72
CA PRO A 272 18.96 9.47 -2.36
C PRO A 272 17.77 9.45 -1.38
N VAL A 273 17.77 8.51 -0.44
CA VAL A 273 16.73 8.38 0.59
C VAL A 273 17.15 9.00 1.92
N ALA A 274 18.39 9.47 2.01
CA ALA A 274 18.96 10.14 3.17
C ALA A 274 20.13 11.07 2.79
N ASP A 275 20.54 11.91 3.73
CA ASP A 275 21.60 12.90 3.53
C ASP A 275 22.98 12.27 3.28
N ASN A 276 23.51 12.47 2.07
CA ASN A 276 24.82 11.98 1.66
C ASN A 276 26.01 12.66 2.37
N THR A 277 25.79 13.76 3.12
CA THR A 277 26.88 14.40 3.88
C THR A 277 27.28 13.58 5.13
N THR A 278 26.38 12.74 5.63
CA THR A 278 26.60 11.88 6.81
C THR A 278 26.94 10.44 6.42
N GLU A 279 27.68 9.70 7.26
CA GLU A 279 27.95 8.28 6.95
C GLU A 279 26.69 7.43 7.12
N GLU A 280 25.85 7.77 8.09
CA GLU A 280 24.57 7.14 8.35
C GLU A 280 23.64 7.28 7.13
N GLY A 281 23.57 8.47 6.54
CA GLY A 281 22.77 8.70 5.33
C GLY A 281 23.36 8.04 4.09
N ARG A 282 24.68 8.07 3.90
CA ARG A 282 25.34 7.28 2.84
C ARG A 282 25.06 5.78 2.98
N ALA A 283 25.09 5.24 4.20
CA ALA A 283 24.77 3.84 4.45
C ALA A 283 23.33 3.48 4.05
N LYS A 284 22.36 4.36 4.30
CA LYS A 284 20.97 4.20 3.84
C LYS A 284 20.84 4.26 2.32
N ASN A 285 21.61 5.13 1.66
CA ASN A 285 21.58 5.29 0.20
C ASN A 285 22.16 4.08 -0.54
N ARG A 286 23.15 3.39 0.06
CA ARG A 286 23.68 2.11 -0.41
C ARG A 286 22.69 0.98 -0.14
N ARG A 287 21.70 0.82 -1.01
CA ARG A 287 20.66 -0.21 -0.89
C ARG A 287 20.41 -0.93 -2.21
N VAL A 288 19.73 -2.06 -2.12
CA VAL A 288 19.06 -2.71 -3.26
C VAL A 288 17.59 -2.81 -2.89
N GLU A 289 16.71 -2.33 -3.75
CA GLU A 289 15.26 -2.43 -3.58
C GLU A 289 14.73 -3.54 -4.46
N LEU A 290 13.78 -4.32 -3.95
CA LEU A 290 13.10 -5.40 -4.66
C LEU A 290 11.60 -5.14 -4.60
N ILE A 291 11.05 -4.67 -5.71
CA ILE A 291 9.65 -4.27 -5.83
C ILE A 291 8.89 -5.42 -6.49
N VAL A 292 7.81 -5.89 -5.85
CA VAL A 292 7.07 -7.07 -6.30
C VAL A 292 5.66 -6.70 -6.79
N PHE A 293 5.56 -6.47 -8.10
CA PHE A 293 4.31 -6.16 -8.78
C PHE A 293 3.46 -7.41 -8.93
N GLN A 294 2.19 -7.35 -8.52
CA GLN A 294 1.26 -8.44 -8.78
C GLN A 294 1.13 -8.70 -10.28
N ASN A 295 1.00 -9.99 -10.64
CA ASN A 295 0.82 -10.39 -12.03
C ASN A 295 -0.60 -10.01 -12.47
N ASN A 296 -0.74 -8.88 -13.16
CA ASN A 296 -2.02 -8.22 -13.42
C ASN A 296 -2.62 -8.57 -14.79
N GLU A 297 -2.24 -9.69 -15.41
CA GLU A 297 -2.72 -10.06 -16.76
C GLU A 297 -4.21 -10.45 -16.83
N ILE A 298 -4.96 -10.44 -15.71
CA ILE A 298 -6.37 -10.88 -15.72
C ILE A 298 -7.32 -9.82 -15.15
N GLU A 299 -8.13 -9.32 -16.08
CA GLU A 299 -9.23 -8.34 -16.08
C GLU A 299 -10.10 -8.13 -14.83
N GLN A 300 -10.68 -6.91 -14.84
CA GLN A 300 -11.59 -6.24 -13.91
C GLN A 300 -10.96 -5.77 -12.60
N LYS A 301 -10.59 -4.47 -12.61
CA LYS A 301 -10.04 -3.71 -11.49
C LYS A 301 -11.12 -2.75 -10.97
N GLY A 302 -11.42 -2.80 -9.67
CA GLY A 302 -12.35 -1.87 -9.00
C GLY A 302 -13.61 -2.54 -8.46
N VAL A 303 -14.68 -1.75 -8.27
CA VAL A 303 -16.00 -2.24 -7.84
C VAL A 303 -16.53 -3.18 -8.94
N VAL A 304 -16.57 -4.48 -8.66
CA VAL A 304 -17.14 -5.48 -9.59
C VAL A 304 -18.66 -5.33 -9.64
N GLY A 305 -19.27 -4.82 -8.57
CA GLY A 305 -20.68 -4.52 -8.48
C GLY A 305 -21.17 -4.31 -7.06
N THR A 306 -22.48 -4.06 -6.95
CA THR A 306 -23.21 -4.15 -5.69
C THR A 306 -24.26 -5.24 -5.85
N TRP A 307 -24.34 -6.18 -4.91
CA TRP A 307 -25.32 -7.25 -4.91
C TRP A 307 -26.27 -7.11 -3.73
N LYS A 308 -27.56 -7.17 -4.01
CA LYS A 308 -28.59 -7.27 -2.99
C LYS A 308 -28.68 -8.72 -2.50
N THR A 309 -28.37 -8.93 -1.22
CA THR A 309 -28.40 -10.26 -0.60
C THR A 309 -29.82 -10.63 -0.17
N THR A 310 -30.06 -11.93 0.01
CA THR A 310 -31.29 -12.46 0.62
C THR A 310 -31.45 -12.07 2.10
N ALA A 311 -30.37 -11.65 2.77
CA ALA A 311 -30.35 -11.34 4.20
C ALA A 311 -30.73 -9.88 4.53
N GLU A 312 -31.45 -9.21 3.64
CA GLU A 312 -31.75 -7.77 3.69
C GLU A 312 -30.47 -6.92 3.82
N GLY A 313 -29.84 -6.59 2.69
CA GLY A 313 -28.72 -5.65 2.62
C GLY A 313 -27.99 -5.69 1.28
N ASN A 314 -27.06 -4.77 1.10
CA ASN A 314 -26.24 -4.69 -0.10
C ASN A 314 -24.80 -5.06 0.24
N LEU A 315 -24.21 -5.92 -0.60
CA LEU A 315 -22.82 -6.29 -0.58
C LEU A 315 -22.11 -5.63 -1.75
N ARG A 316 -21.18 -4.72 -1.47
CA ARG A 316 -20.25 -4.19 -2.48
C ARG A 316 -19.05 -5.12 -2.56
N ILE A 317 -18.67 -5.54 -3.77
CA ILE A 317 -17.49 -6.40 -3.99
C ILE A 317 -16.50 -5.68 -4.88
N TYR A 318 -15.24 -5.74 -4.50
CA TYR A 318 -14.08 -5.17 -5.18
C TYR A 318 -13.14 -6.30 -5.56
N LYS A 319 -12.59 -6.25 -6.78
CA LYS A 319 -11.62 -7.24 -7.28
C LYS A 319 -10.41 -6.54 -7.84
N TYR A 320 -9.24 -7.15 -7.60
CA TYR A 320 -7.98 -6.77 -8.22
C TYR A 320 -7.13 -8.02 -8.41
N GLY A 321 -6.91 -8.42 -9.67
CA GLY A 321 -6.38 -9.75 -9.97
C GLY A 321 -7.28 -10.83 -9.36
N ASP A 322 -6.69 -11.78 -8.64
CA ASP A 322 -7.45 -12.80 -7.91
C ASP A 322 -7.95 -12.33 -6.53
N VAL A 323 -7.52 -11.16 -6.06
CA VAL A 323 -7.87 -10.66 -4.72
C VAL A 323 -9.27 -10.08 -4.73
N ILE A 324 -10.07 -10.42 -3.72
CA ILE A 324 -11.39 -9.84 -3.51
C ILE A 324 -11.54 -9.31 -2.10
N ALA A 325 -12.09 -8.11 -1.99
CA ALA A 325 -12.71 -7.64 -0.75
C ALA A 325 -14.18 -7.31 -0.98
N GLY A 326 -14.97 -7.45 0.07
CA GLY A 326 -16.36 -7.03 0.09
C GLY A 326 -16.69 -6.22 1.32
N TRP A 327 -17.71 -5.37 1.22
CA TRP A 327 -18.26 -4.64 2.34
C TRP A 327 -19.78 -4.73 2.32
N TYR A 328 -20.34 -5.10 3.48
CA TYR A 328 -21.77 -5.17 3.68
C TYR A 328 -22.27 -3.90 4.38
N GLU A 329 -23.21 -3.22 3.72
CA GLU A 329 -23.64 -1.87 4.12
C GLU A 329 -24.35 -1.84 5.49
N ASN A 330 -24.93 -2.96 5.93
CA ASN A 330 -25.87 -2.98 7.06
C ASN A 330 -25.23 -3.21 8.44
N ASP A 331 -24.15 -3.98 8.52
CA ASP A 331 -23.50 -4.32 9.79
C ASP A 331 -21.99 -4.01 9.79
N GLY A 332 -21.48 -3.46 8.69
CA GLY A 332 -20.05 -3.17 8.55
C GLY A 332 -19.18 -4.41 8.38
N GLY A 333 -19.78 -5.57 8.13
CA GLY A 333 -19.10 -6.81 7.79
C GLY A 333 -18.23 -6.65 6.54
N GLU A 334 -17.09 -7.33 6.56
CA GLU A 334 -16.15 -7.36 5.45
C GLU A 334 -15.98 -8.79 4.97
N ILE A 335 -15.84 -8.94 3.66
CA ILE A 335 -15.41 -10.18 3.04
C ILE A 335 -13.97 -10.01 2.61
N LEU A 336 -13.15 -11.01 2.87
CA LEU A 336 -11.77 -11.05 2.41
C LEU A 336 -11.53 -12.41 1.77
N GLY A 337 -10.99 -12.44 0.56
CA GLY A 337 -10.74 -13.72 -0.10
C GLY A 337 -10.09 -13.58 -1.46
N LYS A 338 -10.13 -14.68 -2.20
CA LYS A 338 -9.57 -14.74 -3.54
C LYS A 338 -10.44 -15.57 -4.47
N MET A 339 -10.34 -15.29 -5.76
CA MET A 339 -10.81 -16.18 -6.81
C MET A 339 -9.96 -17.45 -6.80
N THR A 340 -10.62 -18.61 -6.77
CA THR A 340 -9.97 -19.91 -6.92
C THR A 340 -10.13 -20.47 -8.33
N ASP A 341 -11.08 -19.93 -9.08
CA ASP A 341 -11.29 -20.14 -10.51
C ASP A 341 -12.01 -18.91 -11.10
N SER A 342 -12.41 -18.96 -12.37
CA SER A 342 -13.08 -17.85 -13.07
C SER A 342 -14.35 -17.31 -12.40
N HIS A 343 -15.05 -18.09 -11.58
CA HIS A 343 -16.38 -17.75 -11.04
C HIS A 343 -16.56 -18.12 -9.56
N THR A 344 -15.56 -18.68 -8.90
CA THR A 344 -15.63 -19.04 -7.49
C THR A 344 -14.67 -18.20 -6.67
N MET A 345 -15.21 -17.48 -5.69
CA MET A 345 -14.45 -16.84 -4.62
C MET A 345 -14.47 -17.72 -3.38
N VAL A 346 -13.32 -17.88 -2.74
CA VAL A 346 -13.20 -18.47 -1.41
C VAL A 346 -12.56 -17.47 -0.46
N GLY A 347 -13.15 -17.30 0.72
CA GLY A 347 -12.75 -16.25 1.66
C GLY A 347 -13.25 -16.45 3.08
N GLN A 348 -13.27 -15.35 3.84
CA GLN A 348 -13.71 -15.25 5.21
C GLN A 348 -14.61 -14.03 5.40
N TRP A 349 -15.58 -14.14 6.31
CA TRP A 349 -16.36 -13.01 6.82
C TRP A 349 -15.74 -12.49 8.11
N VAL A 350 -15.52 -11.17 8.18
CA VAL A 350 -14.88 -10.53 9.34
C VAL A 350 -15.69 -9.33 9.85
N GLU A 351 -16.00 -9.33 11.15
CA GLU A 351 -16.92 -8.36 11.74
C GLU A 351 -16.74 -8.24 13.26
N ASN A 352 -16.54 -7.02 13.76
CA ASN A 352 -16.32 -6.79 15.20
C ASN A 352 -17.59 -6.81 16.05
N GLY A 353 -18.77 -6.63 15.44
CA GLY A 353 -20.07 -6.56 16.10
C GLY A 353 -20.68 -7.92 16.48
N SER A 354 -20.12 -9.02 15.99
CA SER A 354 -20.73 -10.34 16.16
C SER A 354 -20.57 -10.93 17.57
N ALA A 355 -21.64 -11.56 18.07
CA ALA A 355 -21.64 -12.36 19.29
C ALA A 355 -20.83 -13.66 19.17
N LYS A 356 -20.64 -14.16 17.94
CA LYS A 356 -19.83 -15.33 17.63
C LYS A 356 -18.45 -14.91 17.13
N LYS A 357 -17.41 -15.46 17.75
CA LYS A 357 -16.01 -15.07 17.53
C LYS A 357 -15.16 -16.33 17.39
N CYS A 358 -14.38 -16.39 16.32
CA CYS A 358 -13.39 -17.42 16.15
C CYS A 358 -12.15 -17.15 17.00
N LYS A 359 -11.28 -18.15 17.14
CA LYS A 359 -10.06 -18.00 17.95
C LYS A 359 -9.06 -17.03 17.31
N THR A 360 -9.06 -16.99 15.99
CA THR A 360 -8.17 -16.14 15.19
C THR A 360 -8.89 -14.87 14.79
N ASP A 361 -8.24 -13.74 15.02
CA ASP A 361 -8.64 -12.48 14.40
C ASP A 361 -8.01 -12.41 13.00
N ILE A 362 -8.70 -11.76 12.07
CA ILE A 362 -8.19 -11.44 10.74
C ILE A 362 -8.04 -9.93 10.69
N TYR A 363 -6.80 -9.46 10.65
CA TYR A 363 -6.42 -8.04 10.47
C TYR A 363 -6.99 -7.11 11.55
N GLY A 364 -6.91 -7.56 12.81
CA GLY A 364 -7.46 -6.86 13.97
C GLY A 364 -8.99 -6.88 14.05
N ARG A 365 -9.65 -7.60 13.12
CA ARG A 365 -11.10 -7.81 13.12
C ARG A 365 -11.45 -9.23 13.53
N LYS A 366 -12.60 -9.41 14.17
CA LYS A 366 -13.04 -10.75 14.58
C LYS A 366 -13.40 -11.57 13.34
N ASN A 367 -12.73 -12.71 13.18
CA ASN A 367 -13.14 -13.70 12.20
C ASN A 367 -14.45 -14.35 12.66
N TRP A 368 -15.38 -14.49 11.72
CA TRP A 368 -16.64 -15.15 11.92
C TRP A 368 -16.69 -16.53 11.28
N GLY A 369 -16.03 -16.68 10.13
CA GLY A 369 -15.86 -17.96 9.46
C GLY A 369 -15.74 -17.90 7.95
N SER A 370 -15.71 -19.10 7.37
CA SER A 370 -15.48 -19.32 5.94
C SER A 370 -16.64 -18.87 5.07
N LEU A 371 -16.30 -18.48 3.84
CA LEU A 371 -17.23 -18.05 2.82
C LEU A 371 -16.82 -18.61 1.45
N VAL A 372 -17.81 -19.06 0.68
CA VAL A 372 -17.67 -19.38 -0.75
C VAL A 372 -18.77 -18.66 -1.52
N LEU A 373 -18.39 -17.82 -2.46
CA LEU A 373 -19.32 -17.18 -3.39
C LEU A 373 -19.10 -17.76 -4.78
N LYS A 374 -20.16 -18.31 -5.37
CA LYS A 374 -20.11 -18.85 -6.73
C LYS A 374 -20.94 -17.97 -7.65
N PHE A 375 -20.26 -17.18 -8.47
CA PHE A 375 -20.85 -16.29 -9.45
C PHE A 375 -21.34 -17.06 -10.67
N ASN A 376 -22.35 -16.51 -11.34
CA ASN A 376 -22.71 -16.93 -12.70
C ASN A 376 -21.77 -16.32 -13.74
N GLU A 377 -21.89 -16.76 -15.00
CA GLU A 377 -20.96 -16.43 -16.10
C GLU A 377 -20.79 -14.92 -16.35
N ASP A 378 -21.83 -14.13 -16.09
CA ASP A 378 -21.87 -12.69 -16.31
C ASP A 378 -21.77 -11.87 -15.01
N PHE A 379 -21.50 -12.53 -13.88
CA PHE A 379 -21.39 -11.91 -12.55
C PHE A 379 -22.64 -11.13 -12.12
N THR A 380 -23.82 -11.40 -12.67
CA THR A 380 -25.07 -10.76 -12.24
C THR A 380 -25.66 -11.38 -10.98
N ASP A 381 -25.28 -12.60 -10.62
CA ASP A 381 -25.81 -13.32 -9.46
C ASP A 381 -24.70 -14.16 -8.83
N PHE A 382 -24.84 -14.48 -7.54
CA PHE A 382 -24.03 -15.51 -6.92
C PHE A 382 -24.83 -16.37 -5.94
N GLU A 383 -24.42 -17.63 -5.83
CA GLU A 383 -24.82 -18.53 -4.75
C GLU A 383 -23.81 -18.43 -3.60
N GLY A 384 -24.29 -18.09 -2.41
CA GLY A 384 -23.46 -17.85 -1.24
C GLY A 384 -23.51 -19.01 -0.25
N ARG A 385 -22.34 -19.53 0.12
CA ARG A 385 -22.19 -20.50 1.20
C ARG A 385 -21.29 -20.00 2.30
N TRP A 386 -21.60 -20.35 3.54
CA TRP A 386 -20.86 -19.90 4.72
C TRP A 386 -20.68 -21.01 5.76
N GLY A 387 -19.64 -20.85 6.58
CA GLY A 387 -19.28 -21.72 7.68
C GLY A 387 -18.88 -20.87 8.89
N TYR A 388 -18.85 -21.47 10.07
CA TYR A 388 -18.37 -20.78 11.26
C TYR A 388 -16.92 -21.13 11.53
N CYS A 389 -16.08 -20.12 11.73
CA CYS A 389 -14.65 -20.31 11.95
C CYS A 389 -14.03 -21.18 10.87
N ASP A 390 -13.30 -22.21 11.28
CA ASP A 390 -12.58 -23.12 10.39
C ASP A 390 -13.51 -24.22 9.81
N ASP A 391 -14.82 -24.19 10.10
CA ASP A 391 -15.78 -25.10 9.47
C ASP A 391 -15.88 -24.82 7.98
N GLU A 392 -16.09 -25.87 7.17
CA GLU A 392 -16.36 -25.72 5.74
C GLU A 392 -17.63 -24.91 5.47
N ALA A 393 -17.58 -24.07 4.42
CA ALA A 393 -18.68 -23.25 3.98
C ALA A 393 -19.79 -24.08 3.31
N THR A 394 -20.62 -24.71 4.14
CA THR A 394 -21.66 -25.65 3.69
C THR A 394 -23.08 -25.10 3.85
N LYS A 395 -23.27 -24.06 4.66
CA LYS A 395 -24.59 -23.47 4.93
C LYS A 395 -24.97 -22.52 3.82
N THR A 396 -26.25 -22.52 3.45
CA THR A 396 -26.81 -21.69 2.36
C THR A 396 -27.57 -20.48 2.91
N GLY A 397 -28.22 -19.71 2.02
CA GLY A 397 -29.14 -18.62 2.40
C GLY A 397 -28.53 -17.22 2.30
N TRP A 398 -27.44 -17.09 1.54
CA TRP A 398 -26.76 -15.81 1.30
C TRP A 398 -26.55 -15.56 -0.19
N ASP A 399 -27.55 -15.93 -0.98
CA ASP A 399 -27.54 -15.71 -2.40
C ASP A 399 -27.79 -14.22 -2.68
N ALA A 400 -27.29 -13.72 -3.81
CA ALA A 400 -27.43 -12.31 -4.11
C ALA A 400 -27.55 -12.02 -5.60
N LYS A 401 -28.22 -10.91 -5.90
CA LYS A 401 -28.41 -10.39 -7.26
C LYS A 401 -27.78 -9.02 -7.40
N LYS A 402 -27.03 -8.81 -8.47
CA LYS A 402 -26.42 -7.53 -8.80
C LYS A 402 -27.52 -6.48 -9.00
N LEU A 403 -27.31 -5.31 -8.41
CA LEU A 403 -28.20 -4.15 -8.49
C LEU A 403 -28.07 -3.42 -9.82
#